data_AF-A0A949UB74-F1
#
_entry.id   AF-A0A949UB74-F1
#
_cell.length_a   1.000
_cell.length_b   1.000
_cell.length_c   1.000
_cell.angle_alpha   90.00
_cell.angle_beta   90.00
_cell.angle_gamma   90.00
#
_symmetry.space_group_name_H-M   'P 1'
#
loop_
_entity.id
_entity.type
_entity.pdbx_description
1 polymer ?
#
loop_
_entity_poly.entity_id
_entity_poly.type
_entity_poly.pdbx_seq_one_letter_code
_entity_poly.pdbx_strand_id
1 'polypeptide(L)' 'MPENSGASLQKGDALEKRAVAEILKVLPPDHEARKAFDSGANTLLVAELVSDPDISQRLRRVFLDGFERLLHRAKQACKE' A
#
# COMPACT_ATOMS: atom_id res chain seq x y z
N MET A 1 -23.27 6.65 -17.37
CA MET A 1 -22.75 5.89 -16.22
C MET A 1 -22.62 4.44 -16.66
N PRO A 2 -21.58 3.65 -16.30
CA PRO A 2 -20.87 3.83 -15.03
C PRO A 2 -19.34 3.45 -15.06
N GLU A 3 -18.66 3.80 -13.96
CA GLU A 3 -17.47 3.16 -13.34
C GLU A 3 -16.19 2.93 -14.17
N ASN A 4 -15.24 3.88 -14.12
CA ASN A 4 -13.82 3.51 -14.27
C ASN A 4 -12.88 4.37 -13.41
N SER A 5 -13.31 4.70 -12.18
CA SER A 5 -12.47 5.42 -11.21
C SER A 5 -11.70 4.49 -10.27
N GLY A 6 -11.87 3.17 -10.39
CA GLY A 6 -11.22 2.18 -9.51
C GLY A 6 -9.88 1.62 -10.01
N ALA A 7 -9.60 1.69 -11.32
CA ALA A 7 -8.43 1.03 -11.90
C ALA A 7 -7.10 1.75 -11.64
N SER A 8 -7.13 3.05 -11.36
CA SER A 8 -5.91 3.87 -11.21
C SER A 8 -5.23 3.75 -9.83
N LEU A 9 -5.87 3.09 -8.85
CA LEU A 9 -5.30 2.89 -7.51
C LEU A 9 -4.48 1.60 -7.38
N GLN A 10 -4.48 0.71 -8.38
CA GLN A 10 -3.79 -0.59 -8.29
C GLN A 10 -2.30 -0.55 -8.62
N LYS A 11 -1.80 0.50 -9.29
CA LYS A 11 -0.35 0.71 -9.40
C LYS A 11 0.15 1.40 -8.13
N GLY A 12 0.24 0.64 -7.04
CA GLY A 12 1.01 1.05 -5.87
C GLY A 12 2.39 1.54 -6.31
N ASP A 13 2.81 2.68 -5.79
CA ASP A 13 4.09 3.31 -6.12
C ASP A 13 5.22 2.30 -5.92
N ALA A 14 6.22 2.27 -6.81
CA ALA A 14 7.36 1.34 -6.66
C ALA A 14 8.06 1.55 -5.31
N LEU A 15 8.03 2.77 -4.78
CA LEU A 15 8.49 3.11 -3.43
C LEU A 15 7.63 2.46 -2.34
N GLU A 16 6.31 2.49 -2.49
CA GLU A 16 5.38 1.85 -1.55
C GLU A 16 5.62 0.34 -1.51
N LYS A 17 5.64 -0.33 -2.68
CA LYS A 17 5.87 -1.78 -2.76
C LYS A 17 7.19 -2.19 -2.11
N ARG A 18 8.27 -1.44 -2.35
CA ARG A 18 9.57 -1.68 -1.72
C ARG A 18 9.50 -1.52 -0.21
N ALA A 19 8.87 -0.45 0.29
CA ALA A 19 8.76 -0.19 1.72
C ALA A 19 7.92 -1.27 2.44
N VAL A 20 6.80 -1.70 1.84
CA VAL A 20 5.99 -2.81 2.37
C VAL A 20 6.80 -4.10 2.41
N ALA A 21 7.52 -4.44 1.35
CA ALA A 21 8.36 -5.63 1.31
C ALA A 21 9.43 -5.64 2.42
N GLU A 22 10.07 -4.50 2.70
CA GLU A 22 11.04 -4.39 3.81
C GLU A 22 10.39 -4.55 5.18
N ILE A 23 9.19 -3.98 5.39
CA ILE A 23 8.45 -4.15 6.65
C ILE A 23 8.10 -5.62 6.86
N LEU A 24 7.60 -6.31 5.82
CA LEU A 24 7.15 -7.69 5.93
C LEU A 24 8.28 -8.71 6.19
N LYS A 25 9.55 -8.34 5.99
CA LYS A 25 10.70 -9.21 6.34
C LYS A 25 10.80 -9.53 7.83
N VAL A 26 10.20 -8.72 8.69
CA VAL A 26 10.19 -8.98 10.14
C VAL A 26 9.21 -10.11 10.51
N LEU A 27 8.28 -10.45 9.62
CA LEU A 27 7.29 -11.51 9.82
C LEU A 27 7.83 -12.87 9.34
N PRO A 28 7.37 -13.98 9.95
CA PRO A 28 7.68 -15.33 9.50
C PRO A 28 7.38 -15.54 8.00
N PRO A 29 8.17 -16.36 7.27
CA PRO A 29 7.97 -16.61 5.84
C PRO A 29 6.58 -17.08 5.41
N ASP A 30 5.88 -17.80 6.29
CA ASP A 30 4.55 -18.38 6.04
C ASP A 30 3.39 -17.48 6.48
N HIS A 31 3.68 -16.30 7.03
CA HIS A 31 2.69 -15.37 7.56
C HIS A 31 1.70 -14.91 6.48
N GLU A 32 0.41 -14.82 6.84
CA GLU A 32 -0.69 -14.52 5.91
C GLU A 32 -0.51 -13.18 5.19
N ALA A 33 -0.10 -12.14 5.92
CA ALA A 33 0.22 -10.83 5.35
C ALA A 33 1.25 -10.87 4.21
N ARG A 34 2.25 -11.77 4.27
CA ARG A 34 3.24 -11.94 3.19
C ARG A 34 2.60 -12.56 1.95
N LYS A 35 1.84 -13.64 2.14
CA LYS A 35 1.10 -14.30 1.05
C LYS A 35 0.12 -13.33 0.37
N ALA A 36 -0.59 -12.54 1.16
CA ALA A 36 -1.50 -11.52 0.66
C ALA A 36 -0.73 -10.47 -0.19
N PHE A 37 0.37 -9.94 0.32
CA PHE A 37 1.20 -8.99 -0.42
C PHE A 37 1.75 -9.58 -1.73
N ASP A 38 2.28 -10.81 -1.70
CA ASP A 38 2.80 -11.51 -2.87
C ASP A 38 1.71 -11.79 -3.92
N SER A 39 0.46 -11.99 -3.48
CA SER A 39 -0.71 -12.12 -4.36
C SER A 39 -1.20 -10.80 -4.96
N GLY A 40 -0.57 -9.68 -4.60
CA GLY A 40 -0.92 -8.34 -5.08
C GLY A 40 -1.99 -7.63 -4.25
N ALA A 41 -2.24 -8.06 -3.01
CA ALA A 41 -3.15 -7.35 -2.11
C ALA A 41 -2.65 -5.92 -1.84
N ASN A 42 -3.59 -5.00 -1.67
CA ASN A 42 -3.24 -3.63 -1.31
C ASN A 42 -2.69 -3.55 0.13
N THR A 43 -1.89 -2.51 0.40
CA THR A 43 -1.18 -2.34 1.67
C THR A 43 -2.10 -2.24 2.89
N LEU A 44 -3.32 -1.70 2.74
CA LEU A 44 -4.28 -1.66 3.85
C LEU A 44 -4.77 -3.06 4.22
N LEU A 45 -5.13 -3.90 3.24
CA LEU A 45 -5.51 -5.29 3.50
C LEU A 45 -4.38 -6.08 4.14
N VAL A 46 -3.14 -5.84 3.70
CA VAL A 46 -1.95 -6.44 4.33
C VAL A 46 -1.81 -6.00 5.79
N ALA A 47 -2.12 -4.75 6.12
CA ALA A 47 -2.05 -4.23 7.49
C ALA A 47 -3.11 -4.81 8.44
N GLU A 48 -4.31 -5.14 7.94
CA GLU A 48 -5.37 -5.80 8.73
C GLU A 48 -5.01 -7.25 9.10
N LEU A 49 -4.13 -7.90 8.32
CA LEU A 49 -3.68 -9.28 8.57
C LEU A 49 -2.55 -9.37 9.59
N VAL A 50 -2.07 -8.24 10.12
CA VAL A 50 -0.97 -8.20 11.08
C VAL A 50 -1.51 -7.82 12.45
N SER A 51 -1.39 -8.74 13.41
CA SER A 51 -1.84 -8.50 14.80
C SER A 51 -0.90 -7.61 15.60
N ASP A 52 0.37 -7.50 15.18
CA ASP A 52 1.33 -6.58 15.80
C ASP A 52 0.96 -5.13 15.44
N PRO A 53 0.61 -4.29 16.45
CA PRO A 53 0.14 -2.94 16.21
C PRO A 53 1.21 -2.02 15.61
N ASP A 54 2.48 -2.22 15.95
CA ASP A 54 3.57 -1.38 15.45
C ASP A 54 3.83 -1.67 13.97
N ILE A 55 3.81 -2.95 13.59
CA ILE A 55 3.95 -3.35 12.18
C ILE A 55 2.73 -2.90 11.38
N SER A 56 1.52 -3.10 11.90
CA SER A 56 0.28 -2.65 11.24
C SER A 56 0.28 -1.13 11.02
N GLN A 57 0.69 -0.35 12.03
CA GLN A 57 0.79 1.10 11.93
C GLN A 57 1.83 1.55 10.88
N ARG A 58 2.99 0.89 10.83
CA ARG A 58 4.02 1.17 9.81
C ARG A 58 3.51 0.91 8.40
N LEU A 59 2.75 -0.16 8.18
CA LEU A 59 2.13 -0.46 6.88
C LEU A 59 1.10 0.62 6.49
N ARG A 60 0.23 1.02 7.43
CA ARG A 60 -0.73 2.11 7.19
C ARG A 60 -0.03 3.43 6.88
N ARG A 61 1.09 3.73 7.53
CA ARG A 61 1.88 4.94 7.24
C ARG A 61 2.44 4.93 5.82
N VAL A 62 3.01 3.80 5.39
CA VAL A 62 3.54 3.65 4.03
C VAL A 62 2.46 3.86 2.97
N PHE A 63 1.26 3.33 3.21
CA PHE A 63 0.09 3.56 2.34
C PHE A 63 -0.29 5.05 2.27
N LEU A 64 -0.38 5.73 3.42
CA LEU A 64 -0.71 7.16 3.47
C LEU A 64 0.32 8.02 2.74
N ASP A 65 1.61 7.76 2.95
CA ASP A 65 2.68 8.50 2.27
C ASP A 65 2.59 8.29 0.74
N GLY A 66 2.20 7.09 0.28
CA GLY A 66 1.93 6.79 -1.13
C GLY A 66 0.76 7.60 -1.69
N PHE A 67 -0.36 7.64 -0.96
CA PHE A 67 -1.53 8.43 -1.32
C PHE A 67 -1.22 9.93 -1.37
N GLU A 68 -0.46 10.46 -0.42
CA GLU A 68 -0.04 11.86 -0.40
C GLU A 68 0.76 12.24 -1.66
N ARG A 69 1.68 11.37 -2.10
CA ARG A 69 2.43 11.58 -3.36
C ARG A 69 1.50 11.60 -4.58
N LEU A 70 0.51 10.72 -4.61
CA LEU A 70 -0.47 10.63 -5.69
C LEU A 70 -1.33 11.90 -5.76
N LEU A 71 -1.85 12.33 -4.61
CA LEU A 71 -2.62 13.57 -4.48
C LEU A 71 -1.79 14.80 -4.84
N HIS A 72 -0.52 14.84 -4.44
CA HIS A 72 0.38 15.93 -4.79
C HIS A 72 0.55 16.03 -6.32
N ARG A 73 0.82 14.91 -6.99
CA ARG A 73 0.96 14.86 -8.47
C ARG A 73 -0.33 15.31 -9.17
N ALA A 74 -1.48 14.82 -8.73
CA ALA A 74 -2.77 15.21 -9.29
C ALA A 74 -3.04 16.71 -9.15
N LYS A 75 -2.71 17.30 -7.99
CA LYS A 75 -2.83 18.75 -7.76
C LYS A 75 -1.93 19.59 -8.66
N GLN A 76 -0.74 19.10 -9.02
CA GLN A 76 0.14 19.80 -9.97
C GLN A 76 -0.41 19.70 -11.40
N ALA A 77 -0.89 18.52 -11.80
CA ALA A 77 -1.42 18.29 -13.15
C ALA A 77 -2.70 19.10 -13.46
N CYS A 78 -3.50 19.49 -12.47
CA CYS A 78 -4.67 20.35 -12.68
C CYS A 78 -4.36 21.86 -12.70
N LYS A 79 -3.11 22.27 -12.44
CA LYS A 79 -2.70 23.68 -12.48
C LYS A 79 -2.11 24.10 -13.83
N GLU A 80 -1.90 23.15 -14.74
CA GLU A 80 -1.48 23.33 -16.13
C GLU A 80 -2.69 23.25 -17.07
#